data_AF-A0A938MKK2-F1
#
_entry.id   AF-A0A938MKK2-F1
#
_cell.length_a   1.000
_cell.length_b   1.000
_cell.length_c   1.000
_cell.angle_alpha   90.00
_cell.angle_beta   90.00
_cell.angle_gamma   90.00
#
_symmetry.space_group_name_H-M   'P 1'
#
loop_
_entity.id
_entity.type
_entity.pdbx_description
1 polymer ?
#
loop_
_entity_poly.entity_id
_entity_poly.type
_entity_poly.pdbx_seq_one_letter_code
_entity_poly.pdbx_strand_id
1 'polypeptide(L)' 'MSKELKTLSALAVLFAFFYFVPFSHPNVSAAIFEAFRLLQWYVREHTLACVAPAMFIAGAISTFLSQASVMRYL' A
#
# COMPACT_ATOMS: atom_id res chain seq x y z
N MET A 1 -1.78 -33.22 -5.37
CA MET A 1 -2.04 -32.96 -6.82
C MET A 1 -2.81 -31.65 -7.10
N SER A 2 -4.00 -31.38 -6.55
CA SER A 2 -4.76 -30.16 -6.93
C SER A 2 -4.15 -28.82 -6.50
N LYS A 3 -3.32 -28.81 -5.45
CA LYS A 3 -2.66 -27.58 -4.95
C LYS A 3 -1.56 -27.10 -5.91
N GLU A 4 -0.77 -28.03 -6.43
CA GLU A 4 0.30 -27.75 -7.40
C GLU A 4 -0.27 -27.29 -8.74
N LEU A 5 -1.34 -27.91 -9.22
CA LEU A 5 -2.05 -27.47 -10.42
C LEU A 5 -2.62 -26.04 -10.28
N LYS A 6 -3.17 -25.69 -9.12
CA LYS A 6 -3.62 -24.31 -8.84
C LYS A 6 -2.46 -23.31 -8.81
N THR A 7 -1.33 -23.68 -8.21
CA THR A 7 -0.13 -22.83 -8.19
C THR A 7 0.43 -22.64 -9.60
N LEU A 8 0.52 -23.72 -10.39
CA LEU A 8 0.97 -23.67 -11.78
C LEU A 8 0.01 -22.87 -12.66
N SER A 9 -1.31 -23.01 -12.49
CA SER A 9 -2.27 -22.21 -13.26
C SER A 9 -2.21 -20.74 -12.87
N ALA A 10 -2.04 -20.43 -11.58
CA ALA A 10 -1.89 -19.05 -11.12
C ALA A 10 -0.62 -18.40 -11.71
N LEU A 11 0.50 -19.13 -11.74
CA LEU A 11 1.74 -18.67 -12.36
C LEU A 11 1.58 -18.47 -13.87
N ALA A 12 0.94 -19.41 -14.57
CA ALA A 12 0.70 -19.31 -16.01
C ALA A 12 -0.20 -18.13 -16.37
N VAL A 13 -1.26 -17.88 -15.60
CA VAL A 13 -2.15 -16.72 -15.78
C VAL A 13 -1.41 -15.42 -15.53
N LEU A 14 -0.62 -15.34 -14.46
CA LEU A 14 0.19 -14.16 -14.16
C LEU A 14 1.20 -13.88 -15.29
N PHE A 15 1.87 -14.92 -15.79
CA PHE A 15 2.82 -14.79 -16.89
C PHE A 15 2.14 -14.34 -18.19
N ALA A 16 1.01 -14.96 -18.55
CA ALA A 16 0.23 -14.56 -19.72
C ALA A 16 -0.27 -13.12 -19.61
N PHE A 17 -0.70 -12.69 -18.42
CA PHE A 17 -1.13 -11.32 -18.17
C PHE A 17 0.02 -10.32 -18.45
N PHE A 18 1.22 -10.56 -17.90
CA PHE A 18 2.38 -9.69 -18.17
C PHE A 18 2.86 -9.76 -19.62
N TYR A 19 2.74 -10.92 -20.29
CA TYR A 19 3.11 -11.08 -21.70
C TYR A 19 2.20 -10.28 -22.65
N PHE A 20 0.91 -10.21 -22.35
CA PHE A 20 -0.05 -9.47 -23.18
C PHE A 20 -0.05 -7.96 -22.94
N VAL A 21 0.51 -7.46 -21.83
CA VAL A 21 0.57 -6.02 -21.56
C VAL A 21 1.60 -5.37 -22.51
N PRO A 22 1.19 -4.46 -23.40
CA PRO A 22 2.10 -3.82 -24.34
C PRO A 22 2.83 -2.66 -23.66
N PHE A 23 3.85 -2.98 -22.87
CA PHE A 23 4.70 -1.97 -22.19
C PHE A 23 5.47 -1.06 -23.16
N SER A 24 5.61 -1.47 -24.42
CA SER A 24 6.25 -0.67 -25.47
C SER A 24 5.33 0.40 -26.07
N HIS A 25 4.02 0.38 -25.77
CA HIS A 25 3.10 1.39 -26.24
C HIS A 25 3.26 2.68 -25.43
N PRO A 26 3.44 3.85 -26.07
CA PRO A 26 3.75 5.11 -25.39
C PRO A 26 2.67 5.51 -24.36
N ASN A 27 1.40 5.16 -24.60
CA ASN A 27 0.33 5.46 -23.66
C ASN A 27 0.41 4.61 -22.37
N VAL A 28 0.87 3.37 -22.46
CA VAL A 28 0.96 2.47 -21.30
C VAL A 28 2.12 2.88 -20.41
N SER A 29 3.28 3.18 -21.01
CA SER A 29 4.44 3.68 -20.27
C SER A 29 4.15 5.04 -19.63
N ALA A 30 3.54 5.98 -20.36
CA ALA A 30 3.14 7.28 -19.83
C ALA A 30 2.14 7.17 -18.67
N ALA A 31 1.10 6.32 -18.80
CA ALA A 31 0.11 6.12 -17.75
C ALA A 31 0.72 5.57 -16.46
N ILE A 32 1.69 4.66 -16.55
CA ILE A 32 2.40 4.13 -15.37
C ILE A 32 3.20 5.24 -14.70
N PHE A 33 3.97 6.02 -15.45
CA PHE A 33 4.75 7.14 -14.89
C PHE A 33 3.86 8.22 -14.26
N GLU A 34 2.74 8.57 -14.89
CA GLU A 34 1.77 9.51 -14.32
C GLU A 34 1.15 8.97 -13.03
N ALA A 35 0.77 7.69 -12.98
CA ALA A 35 0.23 7.07 -11.76
C ALA A 35 1.22 7.16 -10.58
N PHE A 36 2.51 6.86 -10.81
CA PHE A 36 3.54 7.01 -9.78
C PHE A 36 3.76 8.47 -9.38
N ARG A 37 3.75 9.41 -10.33
CA ARG A 37 3.89 10.84 -10.04
C ARG A 37 2.71 11.37 -9.22
N LEU A 38 1.49 10.94 -9.52
CA LEU A 38 0.29 11.27 -8.74
C LEU A 38 0.37 10.68 -7.33
N LEU A 39 0.80 9.42 -7.20
CA LEU A 39 0.99 8.78 -5.89
C LEU A 39 2.03 9.53 -5.05
N GLN A 40 3.16 9.91 -5.65
CA GLN A 40 4.19 10.69 -4.98
C GLN A 40 3.65 12.06 -4.53
N TRP A 41 2.90 12.74 -5.39
CA TRP A 41 2.28 14.02 -5.04
C TRP A 41 1.29 13.88 -3.87
N TYR A 42 0.45 12.84 -3.90
CA TYR A 42 -0.51 12.56 -2.83
C TYR A 42 0.15 12.27 -1.48
N VAL A 43 1.20 11.44 -1.48
CA VAL A 43 1.94 11.11 -0.25
C VAL A 43 2.61 12.36 0.31
N ARG A 44 3.23 13.18 -0.55
CA ARG A 44 3.94 14.41 -0.15
C ARG A 44 3.00 15.49 0.37
N GLU A 45 1.91 15.75 -0.33
CA GLU A 45 1.04 16.88 -0.03
C GLU A 45 -0.03 16.54 1.01
N HIS A 46 -0.58 15.33 0.97
CA HIS A 46 -1.80 15.02 1.72
C HIS A 46 -1.58 14.03 2.85
N THR A 47 -0.92 12.90 2.59
CA THR A 47 -0.82 11.82 3.58
C THR A 47 0.25 12.11 4.64
N LEU A 48 1.43 12.61 4.24
CA LEU A 48 2.50 12.90 5.19
C LEU A 48 2.13 14.05 6.14
N ALA A 49 1.42 15.07 5.63
CA ALA A 49 1.01 16.23 6.40
C ALA A 49 0.04 15.89 7.54
N CYS A 50 -0.85 14.90 7.36
CA CYS A 50 -1.82 14.51 8.39
C CYS A 50 -1.34 13.32 9.25
N VAL A 51 -0.64 12.35 8.68
CA VAL A 51 -0.22 11.13 9.39
C VAL A 51 0.96 11.38 10.33
N ALA A 52 1.94 12.21 9.93
CA ALA A 52 3.08 12.51 10.77
C ALA A 52 2.68 13.15 12.12
N PRO A 53 1.92 14.27 12.16
CA PRO A 53 1.49 14.85 13.43
C PRO A 53 0.58 13.92 14.23
N ALA A 54 -0.33 13.18 13.59
CA ALA A 54 -1.21 12.23 14.28
C ALA A 54 -0.44 11.10 14.98
N MET A 55 0.60 10.54 14.33
CA MET A 55 1.46 9.52 14.92
C MET A 55 2.27 10.05 16.11
N PHE A 56 2.76 11.29 16.04
CA PHE A 56 3.45 11.91 17.17
C PHE A 56 2.50 12.12 18.37
N ILE A 57 1.26 12.53 18.12
CA ILE A 57 0.25 12.71 19.19
C ILE A 57 -0.12 11.35 19.82
N ALA A 58 -0.38 10.33 18.99
CA ALA A 58 -0.66 8.98 19.48
C ALA A 58 0.51 8.41 20.30
N GLY A 59 1.74 8.63 19.83
CA GLY A 59 2.96 8.25 20.55
C GLY A 59 3.07 8.96 21.90
N ALA A 60 2.83 10.26 21.96
CA ALA A 60 2.83 11.01 23.23
C ALA A 60 1.74 10.52 24.18
N ILE A 61 0.52 10.27 23.71
CA ILE A 61 -0.55 9.74 24.56
C ILE A 61 -0.18 8.35 25.09
N SER A 62 0.44 7.49 24.27
CA SER A 62 0.83 6.14 24.66
C SER A 62 1.84 6.08 25.81
N THR A 63 2.71 7.09 25.95
CA THR A 63 3.68 7.15 27.05
C THR A 63 3.10 7.67 28.36
N PHE A 64 2.02 8.46 28.30
CA PHE A 64 1.36 9.02 29.50
C PHE A 64 0.15 8.19 29.98
N LEU A 65 -0.40 7.32 29.14
CA LEU A 65 -1.57 6.53 29.48
C LEU A 65 -1.17 5.20 30.17
N SER A 66 -1.32 5.15 31.49
CA SER A 66 -1.12 3.91 32.26
C SER A 66 -2.15 2.85 31.87
N GLN A 67 -1.68 1.68 31.43
CA GLN A 67 -2.52 0.53 31.08
C GLN A 67 -3.49 0.15 32.22
N ALA A 68 -3.09 0.37 33.48
CA ALA A 68 -3.91 0.10 34.67
C ALA A 68 -5.11 1.05 34.82
N SER A 69 -4.99 2.31 34.36
CA SER A 69 -6.10 3.27 34.38
C SER A 69 -7.13 2.96 33.29
N VAL A 70 -6.69 2.43 32.15
CA VAL A 70 -7.57 2.02 31.04
C VAL A 70 -8.43 0.83 31.44
N MET A 71 -7.83 -0.20 32.05
CA MET A 71 -8.54 -1.39 32.54
C MET A 71 -9.52 -1.09 33.69
N ARG A 72 -9.44 0.08 34.32
CA ARG A 72 -10.32 0.50 35.42
C ARG A 72 -11.58 1.23 34.93
N TYR A 73 -11.56 1.74 33.71
CA TYR A 73 -12.64 2.52 33.08
C TYR A 73 -13.27 1.84 31.86
N LEU A 74 -12.80 0.64 31.50
CA LEU A 74 -13.42 -0.27 30.55
C LEU A 74 -14.21 -1.35 31.31
#